data_AF-A0A944SYU8-F1
#
_entry.id   AF-A0A944SYU8-F1
#
_cell.length_a   1.000
_cell.length_b   1.000
_cell.length_c   1.000
_cell.angle_alpha   90.00
_cell.angle_beta   90.00
_cell.angle_gamma   90.00
#
_symmetry.space_group_name_H-M   'P 1'
#
loop_
_entity.id
_entity.type
_entity.pdbx_description
1 polymer ?
#
loop_
_entity_poly.entity_id
_entity_poly.type
_entity_poly.pdbx_seq_one_letter_code
_entity_poly.pdbx_strand_id
1 'polypeptide(L)' 'MKALRLILGDQLSQDISSLKGCNKSDDIIVMCEVWNEATYVKHHKKKITFLFSAMRHFAKELKESGYRVSYTKLEDEQNS' A
#
# COMPACT_ATOMS: atom_id res chain seq x y z
N MET A 1 5.86 -14.60 -15.77
CA MET A 1 5.28 -13.35 -16.30
C MET A 1 5.19 -12.38 -15.13
N LYS A 2 5.71 -11.16 -15.27
CA LYS A 2 5.78 -10.18 -14.19
C LYS A 2 4.39 -9.65 -13.86
N ALA A 3 3.99 -9.66 -12.59
CA ALA A 3 2.70 -9.14 -12.14
C ALA A 3 2.86 -7.88 -11.28
N LEU A 4 1.85 -7.02 -11.36
CA LEU A 4 1.69 -5.87 -10.48
C LEU A 4 0.58 -6.21 -9.49
N ARG A 5 0.92 -6.22 -8.19
CA ARG A 5 0.04 -6.66 -7.10
C ARG A 5 -0.41 -5.47 -6.29
N LEU A 6 -1.65 -5.04 -6.49
CA LEU A 6 -2.22 -3.92 -5.75
C LEU A 6 -2.61 -4.37 -4.33
N ILE A 7 -2.27 -3.56 -3.32
CA ILE A 7 -2.76 -3.68 -1.94
C ILE A 7 -3.36 -2.34 -1.52
N LEU A 8 -4.63 -2.36 -1.13
CA LEU A 8 -5.36 -1.19 -0.65
C LEU A 8 -5.15 -0.97 0.86
N GLY A 9 -5.51 0.22 1.36
CA GLY A 9 -5.31 0.60 2.76
C GLY A 9 -6.08 -0.24 3.78
N ASP A 10 -7.12 -0.94 3.37
CA ASP A 10 -7.92 -1.86 4.19
C ASP A 10 -7.48 -3.34 4.07
N GLN A 11 -6.47 -3.62 3.24
CA GLN A 11 -5.99 -4.97 2.92
C GLN A 11 -4.64 -5.32 3.57
N LEU A 12 -4.30 -4.66 4.68
CA LEU A 12 -2.98 -4.74 5.35
C LEU A 12 -2.82 -6.06 6.13
N SER A 13 -2.72 -7.17 5.42
CA SER A 13 -2.54 -8.52 5.96
C SER A 13 -1.53 -9.29 5.12
N GLN A 14 -0.66 -10.05 5.77
CA GLN A 14 0.30 -10.93 5.08
C GLN A 14 -0.39 -12.10 4.34
N ASP A 15 -1.60 -12.46 4.74
CA ASP A 15 -2.37 -13.58 4.17
C ASP A 15 -3.33 -13.16 3.05
N ILE A 16 -3.30 -11.88 2.66
CA ILE A 16 -4.17 -11.35 1.60
C ILE A 16 -3.99 -12.13 0.30
N SER A 17 -5.09 -12.35 -0.41
CA SER A 17 -5.10 -13.13 -1.66
C SER A 17 -4.13 -12.58 -2.72
N SER A 18 -3.93 -11.26 -2.77
CA SER A 18 -3.01 -10.62 -3.71
C SER A 18 -1.53 -10.95 -3.46
N LEU A 19 -1.15 -11.44 -2.28
CA LEU A 19 0.22 -11.91 -1.99
C LEU A 19 0.44 -13.40 -2.29
N LYS A 20 -0.63 -14.17 -2.47
CA LYS A 20 -0.51 -15.62 -2.74
C LYS A 20 0.21 -15.85 -4.07
N GLY A 21 1.24 -16.70 -4.03
CA GLY A 21 2.08 -17.02 -5.18
C GLY A 21 2.91 -15.84 -5.69
N CYS A 22 3.16 -14.82 -4.88
CA CYS A 22 4.00 -13.67 -5.25
C CYS A 22 5.45 -14.09 -5.51
N ASN A 23 5.92 -13.86 -6.73
CA ASN A 23 7.34 -14.01 -7.04
C ASN A 23 8.09 -12.77 -6.56
N LYS A 24 8.85 -12.89 -5.47
CA LYS A 24 9.63 -11.79 -4.89
C LYS A 24 10.69 -11.20 -5.83
N SER A 25 11.18 -11.94 -6.82
CA SER A 25 12.18 -11.42 -7.77
C SER A 25 11.56 -10.52 -8.83
N ASP A 26 10.36 -10.86 -9.29
CA ASP A 26 9.78 -10.30 -10.50
C ASP A 26 8.59 -9.38 -10.21
N ASP A 27 7.70 -9.81 -9.32
CA ASP A 27 6.46 -9.11 -9.04
C ASP A 27 6.73 -7.82 -8.26
N ILE A 28 5.87 -6.81 -8.47
CA ILE A 28 5.92 -5.55 -7.74
C ILE A 28 4.61 -5.38 -7.00
N ILE A 29 4.70 -5.24 -5.68
CA ILE A 29 3.58 -4.80 -4.86
C ILE A 29 3.44 -3.29 -4.99
N VAL A 30 2.24 -2.82 -5.28
CA VAL A 30 1.93 -1.39 -5.39
C VAL A 30 0.97 -1.00 -4.29
N MET A 31 1.32 0.08 -3.59
CA MET A 31 0.50 0.74 -2.59
C MET A 31 0.58 2.24 -2.82
N CYS A 32 -0.54 2.95 -2.73
CA CYS A 32 -0.57 4.40 -2.90
C CYS A 32 -1.51 5.07 -1.90
N GLU A 33 -1.06 6.20 -1.35
CA GLU A 33 -1.91 7.09 -0.56
C GLU A 33 -2.62 8.05 -1.54
N VAL A 34 -3.94 7.94 -1.63
CA VAL A 34 -4.77 8.72 -2.58
C VAL A 34 -5.78 9.60 -1.84
N TRP A 35 -5.79 10.89 -2.16
CA TRP A 35 -6.70 11.88 -1.55
C TRP A 35 -8.17 11.57 -1.83
N ASN A 36 -8.51 11.07 -3.02
CA ASN A 36 -9.89 10.73 -3.36
C ASN A 36 -10.49 9.69 -2.40
N GLU A 37 -9.72 8.69 -1.98
CA GLU A 37 -10.14 7.69 -0.99
C GLU A 37 -10.20 8.28 0.43
N ALA A 38 -9.36 9.28 0.73
CA ALA A 38 -9.30 9.93 2.04
C ALA A 38 -10.33 11.07 2.23
N THR A 39 -11.00 11.52 1.16
CA THR A 39 -11.90 12.70 1.18
C THR A 39 -13.30 12.46 0.65
N TYR A 40 -13.60 11.27 0.10
CA TYR A 40 -14.94 10.93 -0.41
C TYR A 40 -16.06 11.16 0.62
N VAL A 41 -15.75 11.07 1.92
CA VAL A 41 -16.58 11.61 3.00
C VAL A 41 -15.71 12.38 3.99
N LYS A 42 -16.32 13.18 4.88
CA LYS A 42 -15.62 13.83 5.99
C LYS A 42 -15.11 12.77 6.98
N HIS A 43 -13.94 12.22 6.70
CA HIS A 43 -13.25 11.35 7.64
C HIS A 43 -12.65 12.16 8.79
N HIS A 44 -12.73 11.59 10.00
CA HIS A 44 -12.07 12.17 11.16
C HIS A 44 -10.55 12.16 10.95
N LYS A 45 -9.83 13.25 11.27
CA LYS A 45 -8.38 13.36 11.04
C LYS A 45 -7.58 12.14 11.55
N LYS A 46 -7.92 11.65 12.74
CA LYS A 46 -7.33 10.43 13.32
C LYS A 46 -7.47 9.18 12.45
N LYS A 47 -8.58 9.01 11.72
CA LYS A 47 -8.78 7.86 10.82
C LYS A 47 -7.77 7.89 9.67
N ILE A 48 -7.60 9.07 9.05
CA ILE A 48 -6.67 9.27 7.94
C ILE A 48 -5.23 9.03 8.41
N THR A 49 -4.84 9.65 9.53
CA THR A 49 -3.51 9.45 10.12
C THR A 49 -3.25 7.98 10.47
N PHE A 50 -4.22 7.30 11.07
CA PHE A 50 -4.13 5.88 11.40
C PHE A 50 -3.92 5.03 10.15
N LEU A 51 -4.75 5.24 9.11
CA LEU A 51 -4.70 4.47 7.87
C LEU A 51 -3.35 4.63 7.15
N PHE A 52 -2.90 5.86 6.92
CA PHE A 52 -1.61 6.09 6.25
C PHE A 52 -0.43 5.59 7.08
N SER A 53 -0.47 5.74 8.41
CA SER A 53 0.55 5.14 9.28
C SER A 53 0.58 3.62 9.11
N ALA A 54 -0.57 2.95 9.19
CA ALA A 54 -0.66 1.50 9.02
C ALA A 54 -0.13 1.06 7.64
N MET A 55 -0.49 1.76 6.56
CA MET A 55 0.00 1.48 5.21
C MET A 55 1.52 1.62 5.10
N ARG A 56 2.09 2.70 5.64
CA ARG A 56 3.55 2.94 5.64
C ARG A 56 4.31 1.85 6.41
N HIS A 57 3.79 1.46 7.57
CA HIS A 57 4.37 0.39 8.38
C HIS A 57 4.28 -0.96 7.69
N PHE A 58 3.14 -1.30 7.08
CA PHE A 58 2.96 -2.54 6.35
C PHE A 58 3.85 -2.62 5.10
N ALA A 59 3.98 -1.53 4.36
CA ALA A 59 4.89 -1.46 3.21
C ALA A 59 6.35 -1.69 3.62
N LYS A 60 6.77 -1.18 4.79
CA LYS A 60 8.09 -1.45 5.35
C LYS A 60 8.26 -2.92 5.71
N GLU A 61 7.29 -3.50 6.40
CA GLU A 61 7.29 -4.92 6.79
C GLU A 61 7.38 -5.86 5.57
N LEU A 62 6.67 -5.55 4.49
CA LEU A 62 6.77 -6.28 3.23
C LEU A 62 8.16 -6.18 2.59
N LYS A 63 8.78 -4.99 2.60
CA LYS A 63 10.16 -4.81 2.12
C LYS A 63 11.16 -5.62 2.94
N GLU A 64 11.02 -5.60 4.27
CA GLU A 64 11.86 -6.39 5.20
C GLU A 64 11.66 -7.91 4.99
N SER A 65 10.45 -8.32 4.59
CA SER A 65 10.13 -9.70 4.20
C SER A 65 10.65 -10.08 2.80
N GLY A 66 11.38 -9.19 2.12
CA GLY A 66 12.00 -9.42 0.82
C GLY A 66 11.09 -9.19 -0.39
N TYR A 67 9.92 -8.58 -0.21
CA TYR A 67 9.07 -8.20 -1.33
C TYR A 67 9.58 -6.91 -1.98
N ARG A 68 9.37 -6.79 -3.29
CA ARG A 68 9.55 -5.54 -4.02
C ARG A 68 8.28 -4.70 -3.88
N VAL A 69 8.38 -3.59 -3.16
CA VAL A 69 7.24 -2.69 -2.91
C VAL A 69 7.51 -1.31 -3.50
N SER A 70 6.63 -0.90 -4.41
CA SER A 70 6.50 0.48 -4.88
C SER A 70 5.41 1.15 -4.06
N TYR A 71 5.80 2.18 -3.30
CA TYR A 71 4.91 2.90 -2.39
C TYR A 71 4.90 4.37 -2.79
N THR A 72 3.72 4.91 -3.09
CA THR A 72 3.51 6.33 -3.41
C THR A 72 2.87 7.02 -2.21
N LYS A 73 3.57 8.00 -1.63
CA LYS A 73 3.05 8.82 -0.52
C LYS A 73 2.13 9.91 -1.05
N LEU A 74 1.29 10.41 -0.15
CA LEU A 74 0.32 11.45 -0.45
C LEU A 74 0.99 12.75 -0.89
N GLU A 75 2.18 13.03 -0.36
CA GLU A 75 2.94 14.24 -0.61
C GLU A 75 3.97 14.11 -1.74
N ASP A 76 4.03 12.97 -2.44
CA ASP A 76 4.97 12.77 -3.54
C ASP A 76 4.60 13.69 -4.72
N GLU A 77 5.59 14.40 -5.28
CA GLU A 77 5.39 15.38 -6.37
C GLU A 77 4.77 14.76 -7.64
N GLN A 78 4.92 13.45 -7.83
CA GLN A 78 4.37 12.69 -8.96
C GLN A 78 3.01 12.05 -8.64
N ASN A 79 2.43 12.31 -7.46
CA ASN A 79 1.12 11.83 -7.05
C ASN A 79 0.06 12.94 -7.22
N SER A 80 -0.46 13.07 -8.44
CA SER A 80 -1.34 14.16 -8.89
C SER A 80 -2.71 13.69 -9.33
#